data_AF-A0A929F7E2-F1
#
_entry.id   AF-A0A929F7E2-F1
#
_cell.length_a   1.000
_cell.length_b   1.000
_cell.length_c   1.000
_cell.angle_alpha   90.00
_cell.angle_beta   90.00
_cell.angle_gamma   90.00
#
_symmetry.space_group_name_H-M   'P 1'
#
loop_
_entity.id
_entity.type
_entity.pdbx_description
1 polymer ?
#
loop_
_entity_poly.entity_id
_entity_poly.type
_entity_poly.pdbx_seq_one_letter_code
_entity_poly.pdbx_strand_id
1 'polypeptide(L)'
;MPIQCTIVPVTAYQQNCSIIKCTATGKAAIVDPGGDVERILAAVEKMDATVEKVILTHGHMDHCAASDILRQQLSIPIEGPQKEDDFWIAKLPEWCEMSGFPHADSFVPDRWL
;
A
#
# COMPACT_ATOMS: atom_id res chain seq x y z
N MET A 1 -16.56 14.58 11.15
CA MET A 1 -16.39 13.27 10.46
C MET A 1 -15.27 12.52 11.18
N PRO A 2 -15.50 11.30 11.70
CA PRO A 2 -14.50 10.59 12.52
C PRO A 2 -13.32 10.03 11.70
N ILE A 3 -13.44 10.03 10.37
CA ILE A 3 -12.43 9.57 9.42
C ILE A 3 -12.19 10.68 8.40
N GLN A 4 -10.93 10.95 8.10
CA GLN A 4 -10.46 11.76 6.97
C GLN A 4 -9.82 10.82 5.95
N CYS A 5 -10.07 11.04 4.66
CA CYS A 5 -9.48 10.26 3.57
C CYS A 5 -8.81 11.19 2.56
N THR A 6 -7.65 10.82 2.04
CA THR A 6 -7.00 11.47 0.90
C THR A 6 -6.59 10.42 -0.11
N ILE A 7 -6.88 10.68 -1.38
CA ILE A 7 -6.44 9.85 -2.50
C ILE A 7 -5.12 10.40 -3.02
N VAL A 8 -4.16 9.50 -3.22
CA VAL A 8 -2.85 9.76 -3.81
C VAL A 8 -2.78 8.91 -5.09
N PRO A 9 -2.97 9.50 -6.28
CA PRO A 9 -2.78 8.75 -7.51
C PRO A 9 -1.32 8.31 -7.64
N VAL A 10 -1.10 7.01 -7.82
CA VAL A 10 0.21 6.38 -7.92
C VAL A 10 0.34 5.54 -9.18
N THR A 11 1.59 5.29 -9.58
CA THR A 11 2.01 4.51 -10.74
C THR A 11 1.59 5.14 -12.08
N ALA A 12 2.04 4.56 -13.19
CA ALA A 12 1.57 4.94 -14.52
C ALA A 12 0.07 4.62 -14.75
N TYR A 13 -0.52 3.74 -13.94
CA TYR A 13 -1.93 3.32 -14.02
C TYR A 13 -2.89 4.30 -13.33
N GLN A 14 -2.35 5.31 -12.63
CA GLN A 14 -3.15 6.25 -11.83
C GLN A 14 -4.05 5.55 -10.81
N GLN A 15 -3.52 4.50 -10.18
CA GLN A 15 -4.20 3.76 -9.13
C GLN A 15 -4.41 4.68 -7.92
N ASN A 16 -5.59 4.61 -7.31
CA ASN A 16 -6.02 5.44 -6.19
C ASN A 16 -5.56 4.93 -4.81
N CYS A 17 -4.25 4.96 -4.54
CA CYS A 17 -3.75 4.71 -3.18
C CYS A 17 -4.43 5.66 -2.19
N SER A 18 -4.99 5.14 -1.11
CA SER A 18 -5.81 5.92 -0.18
C SER A 18 -5.18 5.97 1.21
N ILE A 19 -5.10 7.14 1.81
CA ILE A 19 -4.69 7.31 3.21
C ILE A 19 -5.95 7.60 4.02
N ILE A 20 -6.29 6.69 4.92
CA ILE A 20 -7.44 6.84 5.84
C ILE A 20 -6.93 7.15 7.23
N LYS A 21 -7.39 8.26 7.82
CA LYS A 21 -6.98 8.74 9.15
C LYS A 21 -8.18 8.85 10.09
N CYS A 22 -8.06 8.29 11.29
CA CYS A 22 -8.98 8.57 12.39
C CYS A 22 -8.71 9.97 12.94
N THR A 23 -9.68 10.89 12.84
CA THR A 23 -9.50 12.28 13.25
C THR A 23 -9.39 12.47 14.77
N ALA A 24 -9.85 11.48 15.55
CA ALA A 24 -9.77 11.51 17.01
C ALA A 24 -8.40 11.09 17.55
N THR A 25 -7.68 10.21 16.85
CA THR A 25 -6.42 9.61 17.35
C THR A 25 -5.20 9.97 16.50
N GLY A 26 -5.40 10.49 15.28
CA GLY A 26 -4.32 10.71 14.32
C GLY A 26 -3.80 9.45 13.63
N LYS A 27 -4.23 8.26 14.10
CA LYS A 27 -3.83 6.97 13.52
C LYS A 27 -4.38 6.80 12.11
N ALA A 28 -3.58 6.21 11.24
CA ALA A 28 -3.90 6.04 9.84
C ALA A 28 -3.49 4.67 9.29
N ALA A 29 -4.09 4.31 8.17
CA ALA A 29 -3.66 3.21 7.32
C ALA A 29 -3.46 3.70 5.89
N ILE A 30 -2.47 3.13 5.21
CA ILE A 30 -2.26 3.30 3.77
C ILE A 30 -2.93 2.11 3.08
N VAL A 31 -3.83 2.38 2.14
CA VAL A 31 -4.56 1.36 1.39
C VAL A 31 -4.03 1.33 -0.03
N ASP A 32 -3.64 0.14 -0.48
CA ASP A 32 -3.13 -0.15 -1.83
C ASP A 32 -1.96 0.74 -2.30
N PRO A 33 -0.80 0.72 -1.61
CA PRO A 33 0.39 1.42 -2.08
C PRO A 33 1.06 0.68 -3.26
N GLY A 34 0.64 1.03 -4.48
CA GLY A 34 1.21 0.48 -5.72
C GLY A 34 2.57 1.01 -6.14
N GLY A 35 2.94 2.22 -5.71
CA GLY A 35 4.18 2.87 -6.11
C GLY A 35 4.32 4.27 -5.52
N ASP A 36 5.28 5.06 -6.03
CA ASP A 36 5.50 6.46 -5.64
C ASP A 36 5.56 6.70 -4.13
N VAL A 37 6.38 5.90 -3.42
CA VAL A 37 6.51 5.92 -1.95
C VAL A 37 6.70 7.32 -1.39
N GLU A 38 7.57 8.13 -1.99
CA GLU A 38 7.82 9.51 -1.54
C GLU A 38 6.56 10.38 -1.61
N ARG A 39 5.73 10.20 -2.64
CA ARG A 39 4.47 10.94 -2.81
C ARG A 39 3.44 10.52 -1.75
N ILE A 40 3.37 9.22 -1.44
CA ILE A 40 2.52 8.70 -0.38
C ILE A 40 2.95 9.28 0.98
N LEU A 41 4.24 9.22 1.31
CA LEU A 41 4.76 9.73 2.58
C LEU A 41 4.59 11.23 2.74
N ALA A 42 4.76 12.02 1.66
CA ALA A 42 4.47 13.45 1.68
C ALA A 42 2.99 13.75 1.95
N ALA A 43 2.08 12.92 1.44
CA ALA A 43 0.65 13.06 1.73
C ALA A 43 0.31 12.66 3.17
N VAL A 44 0.96 11.61 3.72
CA VAL A 44 0.86 11.24 5.14
C VAL A 44 1.31 12.38 6.05
N GLU A 45 2.46 13.00 5.76
CA GLU A 45 2.98 14.14 6.51
C GLU A 45 2.03 15.33 6.46
N LYS A 46 1.55 15.69 5.25
CA LYS A 46 0.56 16.78 5.07
C LYS A 46 -0.74 16.51 5.82
N MET A 47 -1.13 15.25 5.96
CA MET A 47 -2.31 14.86 6.72
C MET A 47 -2.09 14.89 8.22
N ASP A 48 -0.87 15.08 8.73
CA ASP A 48 -0.54 14.90 10.15
C ASP A 48 -1.08 13.55 10.66
N ALA A 49 -0.66 12.49 9.96
CA ALA A 49 -1.12 11.12 10.14
C ALA A 49 -0.01 10.23 10.71
N THR A 50 -0.35 9.42 11.72
CA THR A 50 0.54 8.37 12.23
C THR A 50 0.11 7.04 11.61
N VAL A 51 0.87 6.54 10.63
CA VAL A 51 0.53 5.28 9.95
C VAL A 51 0.84 4.10 10.85
N GLU A 52 -0.13 3.20 11.02
CA GLU A 52 0.03 1.98 11.84
C GLU A 52 0.02 0.69 11.02
N LYS A 53 -0.40 0.74 9.76
CA LYS A 53 -0.44 -0.42 8.87
C LYS A 53 -0.62 -0.05 7.40
N VAL A 54 -0.26 -0.99 6.53
CA VAL A 54 -0.72 -1.06 5.15
C VAL A 54 -1.92 -2.02 5.09
N ILE A 55 -2.92 -1.71 4.27
CA ILE A 55 -4.05 -2.58 3.97
C ILE A 55 -4.09 -2.84 2.46
N LEU A 56 -4.25 -4.10 2.06
CA LEU A 56 -4.36 -4.49 0.66
C LEU A 56 -5.76 -5.00 0.33
N THR A 57 -6.33 -4.49 -0.75
CA THR A 57 -7.59 -4.98 -1.30
C THR A 57 -7.40 -6.28 -2.08
N HIS A 58 -6.35 -6.36 -2.90
CA HIS A 58 -5.99 -7.50 -3.74
C HIS A 58 -4.50 -7.46 -4.15
N GLY A 59 -4.01 -8.51 -4.81
CA GLY A 59 -2.59 -8.76 -5.06
C GLY A 59 -1.99 -8.17 -6.35
N HIS A 60 -2.72 -7.36 -7.12
CA HIS A 60 -2.16 -6.78 -8.36
C HIS A 60 -1.04 -5.76 -8.09
N MET A 61 -0.07 -5.69 -9.00
CA MET A 61 1.16 -4.91 -8.80
C MET A 61 0.93 -3.41 -8.59
N ASP A 62 -0.01 -2.81 -9.30
CA ASP A 62 -0.35 -1.40 -9.18
C ASP A 62 -1.10 -1.08 -7.88
N HIS A 63 -1.47 -2.08 -7.09
CA HIS A 63 -2.03 -1.96 -5.75
C HIS A 63 -1.03 -2.30 -4.64
N CYS A 64 -0.11 -3.24 -4.85
CA CYS A 64 0.66 -3.82 -3.74
C CYS A 64 2.18 -3.64 -3.83
N ALA A 65 2.73 -3.21 -4.97
CA ALA A 65 4.17 -3.27 -5.23
C ALA A 65 5.05 -2.42 -4.29
N ALA A 66 4.53 -1.37 -3.66
CA ALA A 66 5.27 -0.55 -2.69
C ALA A 66 5.04 -0.95 -1.22
N SER A 67 4.25 -2.00 -0.96
CA SER A 67 3.83 -2.36 0.40
C SER A 67 4.99 -2.75 1.29
N ASP A 68 5.89 -3.61 0.80
CA ASP A 68 7.01 -4.09 1.61
C ASP A 68 8.02 -2.99 1.92
N ILE A 69 8.24 -2.08 0.97
CA ILE A 69 9.07 -0.89 1.15
C ILE A 69 8.50 -0.03 2.28
N LEU A 70 7.19 0.25 2.28
CA LEU A 70 6.54 1.02 3.33
C LEU A 70 6.57 0.32 4.69
N ARG A 71 6.35 -1.00 4.72
CA ARG A 71 6.50 -1.82 5.94
C ARG A 71 7.88 -1.64 6.55
N GLN A 72 8.93 -1.74 5.74
CA GLN A 72 10.32 -1.62 6.22
C GLN A 72 10.64 -0.20 6.70
N GLN A 73 10.27 0.83 5.93
CA GLN A 73 10.56 2.23 6.27
C GLN A 73 9.80 2.70 7.53
N LEU A 74 8.56 2.26 7.71
CA LEU A 74 7.69 2.70 8.80
C LEU A 74 7.63 1.71 9.96
N SER A 75 8.20 0.51 9.81
CA SER A 75 8.12 -0.58 10.79
C SER A 75 6.67 -0.93 11.18
N ILE A 76 5.81 -1.10 10.17
CA ILE A 76 4.36 -1.36 10.32
C ILE A 76 3.93 -2.66 9.63
N PRO A 77 2.90 -3.38 10.13
CA PRO A 77 2.40 -4.57 9.47
C PRO A 77 1.66 -4.29 8.16
N ILE A 78 1.59 -5.32 7.31
CA ILE A 78 0.71 -5.40 6.14
C ILE A 78 -0.45 -6.34 6.46
N GLU A 79 -1.69 -5.85 6.29
CA GLU A 79 -2.91 -6.65 6.39
C GLU A 79 -3.60 -6.79 5.04
N GLY A 80 -4.07 -7.99 4.72
CA GLY A 80 -4.67 -8.30 3.44
C GLY A 80 -3.63 -8.69 2.37
N PRO A 81 -4.07 -9.07 1.17
CA PRO A 81 -5.47 -9.29 0.79
C PRO A 81 -5.98 -10.65 1.33
N GLN A 82 -6.99 -11.22 0.68
CA GLN A 82 -7.44 -12.57 0.97
C GLN A 82 -6.39 -13.60 0.46
N LYS A 83 -6.30 -14.75 1.12
CA LYS A 83 -5.22 -15.73 0.89
C LYS A 83 -5.15 -16.31 -0.54
N GLU A 84 -6.26 -16.35 -1.27
CA GLU A 84 -6.32 -16.81 -2.66
C GLU A 84 -5.53 -15.90 -3.59
N ASP A 85 -5.20 -14.66 -3.21
CA ASP A 85 -4.35 -13.77 -3.99
C ASP A 85 -2.84 -13.99 -3.78
N ASP A 86 -2.44 -14.95 -2.96
CA ASP A 86 -1.03 -15.28 -2.71
C ASP A 86 -0.27 -15.58 -4.02
N PHE A 87 -0.93 -16.17 -5.03
CA PHE A 87 -0.28 -16.43 -6.32
C PHE A 87 0.05 -15.15 -7.12
N TRP A 88 -0.69 -14.06 -6.90
CA TRP A 88 -0.36 -12.76 -7.50
C TRP A 88 0.87 -12.16 -6.81
N ILE A 89 0.89 -12.18 -5.48
CA ILE A 89 1.98 -11.59 -4.68
C ILE A 89 3.27 -12.40 -4.82
N ALA A 90 3.19 -13.73 -4.81
CA ALA A 90 4.34 -14.62 -4.94
C ALA A 90 5.05 -14.46 -6.30
N LYS A 91 4.32 -14.04 -7.33
CA LYS A 91 4.82 -13.82 -8.71
C LYS A 91 4.97 -12.35 -9.07
N LEU A 92 4.95 -11.47 -8.06
CA LEU A 92 5.00 -10.03 -8.27
C LEU A 92 6.20 -9.59 -9.12
N PRO A 93 7.44 -10.09 -8.91
CA PRO A 93 8.57 -9.77 -9.78
C PRO A 93 8.31 -10.05 -11.26
N GLU A 94 7.76 -11.24 -11.57
CA GLU A 94 7.47 -11.67 -12.94
C GLU A 94 6.36 -10.83 -13.57
N TRP A 95 5.32 -10.49 -12.81
CA TRP A 95 4.24 -9.64 -13.30
C TRP A 95 4.73 -8.22 -13.58
N CYS A 96 5.62 -7.67 -12.74
CA CYS A 96 6.22 -6.38 -12.99
C CYS A 96 7.06 -6.39 -14.28
N GLU A 97 7.90 -7.40 -14.47
CA GLU A 97 8.71 -7.54 -15.69
C GLU A 97 7.82 -7.64 -16.95
N MET A 98 6.82 -8.52 -16.94
CA MET A 98 5.95 -8.76 -18.10
C MET A 98 5.15 -7.53 -18.53
N SER A 99 4.83 -6.63 -17.60
CA SER A 99 4.05 -5.41 -17.84
C SER A 99 4.91 -4.16 -18.06
N GLY A 100 6.24 -4.26 -17.89
CA GLY A 100 7.13 -3.10 -17.89
C GLY A 100 6.96 -2.19 -16.67
N PHE A 101 6.40 -2.72 -15.58
CA PHE A 101 6.28 -2.03 -14.29
C PHE A 101 7.63 -2.02 -13.55
N PRO A 102 7.92 -1.01 -12.70
CA PRO A 102 9.09 -1.05 -11.83
C PRO A 102 9.17 -2.35 -11.01
N HIS A 103 10.38 -2.90 -10.87
CA HIS A 103 10.58 -4.14 -10.11
C HIS A 103 10.05 -4.02 -8.68
N ALA A 104 9.35 -5.05 -8.20
CA ALA A 104 8.96 -5.21 -6.81
C ALA A 104 9.16 -6.66 -6.37
N ASP A 105 9.72 -6.84 -5.18
CA ASP A 105 9.92 -8.16 -4.58
C ASP A 105 8.60 -8.71 -4.04
N SER A 106 8.45 -10.04 -4.08
CA SER A 106 7.33 -10.72 -3.42
C SER A 106 7.44 -10.59 -1.90
N PHE A 107 6.28 -10.61 -1.24
CA PHE A 107 6.19 -10.54 0.22
C PHE A 107 5.05 -11.43 0.74
N VAL A 108 4.99 -11.61 2.05
CA VAL A 108 3.87 -12.28 2.73
C VAL A 108 3.31 -11.27 3.74
N PRO A 109 2.00 -10.97 3.71
CA PRO A 109 1.41 -10.07 4.69
C PRO A 109 1.45 -10.68 6.08
N ASP A 110 1.52 -9.82 7.11
CA ASP A 110 1.49 -10.23 8.51
C ASP A 110 0.15 -10.87 8.88
N ARG A 111 -0.93 -10.53 8.15
CA ARG A 111 -2.27 -11.11 8.29
C ARG A 111 -3.03 -11.10 6.96
N TRP A 112 -3.47 -12.28 6.51
CA TRP A 112 -4.48 -12.41 5.46
C TRP A 112 -5.88 -11.98 5.95
N LEU A 113 -6.71 -11.40 5.09
CA LEU A 113 -8.07 -10.93 5.41
C LEU A 113 -9.18 -11.81 4.85
#